data_AF-A0A259T3E8-F1
#
_entry.id   AF-A0A259T3E8-F1
#
_cell.length_a   1.000
_cell.length_b   1.000
_cell.length_c   1.000
_cell.angle_alpha   90.00
_cell.angle_beta   90.00
_cell.angle_gamma   90.00
#
_symmetry.space_group_name_H-M   'P 1'
#
loop_
_entity.id
_entity.type
_entity.pdbx_description
1 polymer ?
#
loop_
_entity_poly.entity_id
_entity_poly.type
_entity_poly.pdbx_seq_one_letter_code
_entity_poly.pdbx_strand_id
1 'polypeptide(L)'
;MIKRVLILAAALVLLSGCSEKSGGSSDNTTNPSAASSSGEMVSPPANPKAFPAVSDPYGADQAAANGDIVNVHGKIYNLDKWKLFLENLDMGVPNQVRITQYTDEGDPIFYELVYDGAEAIAYTYDNSRDGFGSDAGRPSTLCRGIEVEKNKEFGSHYKLTGCDNETSNTFWFTNIEVGAELGSQ
;
A
#
# COMPACT_ATOMS: atom_id res chain seq x y z
N MET A 1 0.09 -23.30 28.20
CA MET A 1 1.39 -23.84 28.69
C MET A 1 2.32 -23.78 27.49
N ILE A 2 3.40 -22.99 27.37
CA ILE A 2 4.40 -22.44 28.28
C ILE A 2 4.86 -21.11 27.67
N LYS A 3 4.90 -20.03 28.46
CA LYS A 3 5.56 -18.75 28.11
C LYS A 3 7.07 -18.97 28.14
N ARG A 4 7.80 -18.62 27.07
CA ARG A 4 9.26 -18.49 27.12
C ARG A 4 9.62 -17.01 27.22
N VAL A 5 9.82 -16.56 28.45
CA VAL A 5 10.49 -15.31 28.78
C VAL A 5 11.98 -15.63 28.84
N LEU A 6 12.78 -14.98 27.98
CA LEU A 6 14.23 -14.97 28.09
C LEU A 6 14.64 -13.60 28.63
N ILE A 7 14.95 -13.57 29.92
CA ILE A 7 15.68 -12.50 30.60
C ILE A 7 17.06 -13.08 30.92
N LEU A 8 18.13 -12.37 30.57
CA LEU A 8 19.50 -12.40 31.15
C LEU A 8 20.41 -11.65 30.15
N ALA A 9 21.35 -10.78 30.51
CA ALA A 9 21.78 -10.21 31.77
C ALA A 9 22.60 -8.95 31.43
N ALA A 10 22.47 -7.89 32.23
CA ALA A 10 23.42 -6.78 32.21
C ALA A 10 24.73 -7.24 32.87
N ALA A 11 25.85 -7.08 32.16
CA ALA A 11 27.19 -7.19 32.75
C ALA A 11 27.94 -5.88 32.51
N LEU A 12 28.06 -5.12 33.59
CA LEU A 12 28.87 -3.92 33.73
C LEU A 12 30.31 -4.37 34.05
N VAL A 13 31.29 -3.98 33.25
CA VAL A 13 32.71 -3.98 33.67
C VAL A 13 33.32 -2.64 33.28
N LEU A 14 33.70 -1.88 34.31
CA LEU A 14 34.49 -0.66 34.26
C LEU A 14 35.98 -1.05 34.28
N LEU A 15 36.84 -0.32 33.54
CA LEU A 15 37.94 0.52 34.07
C LEU A 15 39.13 0.71 33.09
N SER A 16 39.82 1.83 33.34
CA SER A 16 41.09 2.37 32.80
C SER A 16 40.97 3.11 31.47
N GLY A 17 41.44 4.36 31.31
CA GLY A 17 42.30 5.22 32.13
C GLY A 17 43.09 6.14 31.18
N CYS A 18 43.36 7.38 31.58
CA CYS A 18 43.61 8.56 30.74
C CYS A 18 44.96 8.61 29.97
N SER A 19 45.01 9.49 28.97
CA SER A 19 46.20 10.34 28.72
C SER A 19 45.83 11.67 28.07
N GLU A 20 46.03 12.73 28.86
CA GLU A 20 46.06 14.14 28.48
C GLU A 20 47.39 14.47 27.81
N LYS A 21 47.37 15.32 26.77
CA LYS A 21 48.45 16.29 26.57
C LYS A 21 47.95 17.55 25.87
N SER A 22 48.12 18.65 26.59
CA SER A 22 47.82 20.05 26.28
C SER A 22 48.80 20.71 25.29
N GLY A 23 48.35 21.75 24.59
CA GLY A 23 49.21 22.88 24.21
C GLY A 23 48.73 23.81 23.07
N GLY A 24 48.28 25.03 23.43
CA GLY A 24 48.39 26.32 22.69
C GLY A 24 47.52 26.51 21.42
N SER A 25 46.44 27.30 21.38
CA SER A 25 46.30 28.79 21.44
C SER A 25 46.71 29.53 20.15
N SER A 26 45.72 30.02 19.38
CA SER A 26 45.50 31.44 19.00
C SER A 26 44.70 31.61 17.69
N ASP A 27 43.48 32.10 17.88
CA ASP A 27 42.74 33.19 17.22
C ASP A 27 42.38 33.25 15.71
N ASN A 28 41.06 33.48 15.56
CA ASN A 28 40.34 34.35 14.62
C ASN A 28 40.31 34.00 13.13
N THR A 29 39.10 33.65 12.65
CA THR A 29 38.37 34.48 11.67
C THR A 29 36.89 34.09 11.60
N THR A 30 36.07 35.14 11.69
CA THR A 30 34.63 35.32 11.51
C THR A 30 34.07 34.68 10.22
N ASN A 31 33.00 33.87 10.30
CA ASN A 31 31.60 34.23 9.98
C ASN A 31 30.71 32.96 9.90
N PRO A 32 29.40 33.05 10.23
CA PRO A 32 28.50 31.91 10.35
C PRO A 32 27.65 31.69 9.09
N SER A 33 27.25 30.43 8.87
CA SER A 33 26.04 29.99 8.16
C SER A 33 26.07 28.45 8.20
N ALA A 34 25.37 27.78 9.11
CA ALA A 34 23.93 27.53 9.07
C ALA A 34 23.46 27.03 7.70
N ALA A 35 23.42 25.70 7.54
CA ALA A 35 22.41 25.00 6.76
C ALA A 35 22.45 23.51 7.17
N SER A 36 21.84 23.22 8.32
CA SER A 36 21.34 21.89 8.63
C SER A 36 20.23 21.60 7.61
N SER A 37 20.51 20.75 6.63
CA SER A 37 19.48 20.23 5.72
C SER A 37 18.67 19.19 6.49
N SER A 38 17.69 19.68 7.24
CA SER A 38 16.53 18.89 7.61
C SER A 38 15.77 18.60 6.32
N GLY A 39 15.83 17.36 5.86
CA GLY A 39 14.92 16.85 4.84
C GLY A 39 13.50 17.01 5.36
N GLU A 40 12.75 17.89 4.70
CA GLU A 40 11.36 18.18 5.01
C GLU A 40 10.52 16.92 4.78
N MET A 41 10.06 16.32 5.87
CA MET A 41 9.06 15.26 5.83
C MET A 41 7.76 15.93 5.42
N VAL A 42 7.48 15.95 4.11
CA VAL A 42 6.25 16.51 3.55
C VAL A 42 5.10 15.65 4.08
N SER A 43 4.35 16.22 5.04
CA SER A 43 3.13 15.65 5.55
C SER A 43 2.17 15.38 4.39
N PRO A 44 1.61 14.16 4.30
CA PRO A 44 0.68 13.83 3.23
C PRO A 44 -0.56 14.73 3.18
N PRO A 45 -1.17 14.93 1.99
CA PRO A 45 -2.39 15.71 1.87
C PRO A 45 -3.54 15.05 2.64
N ALA A 46 -4.17 15.81 3.53
CA ALA A 46 -5.24 15.38 4.44
C ALA A 46 -6.59 15.06 3.77
N ASN A 47 -6.63 14.89 2.44
CA ASN A 47 -7.84 14.45 1.73
C ASN A 47 -7.49 13.64 0.47
N PRO A 48 -8.00 12.41 0.35
CA PRO A 48 -7.93 11.63 -0.89
C PRO A 48 -8.52 12.43 -2.05
N LYS A 49 -7.88 12.37 -3.21
CA LYS A 49 -8.42 12.95 -4.44
C LYS A 49 -9.71 12.20 -4.79
N ALA A 50 -10.74 12.87 -5.27
CA ALA A 50 -11.88 12.14 -5.84
C ALA A 50 -11.41 11.31 -7.05
N PHE A 51 -11.86 10.05 -7.15
CA PHE A 51 -11.64 9.26 -8.35
C PHE A 51 -12.30 9.93 -9.56
N PRO A 52 -11.73 9.80 -10.78
CA PRO A 52 -12.40 10.25 -11.99
C PRO A 52 -13.82 9.70 -12.10
N ALA A 53 -14.73 10.53 -12.62
CA ALA A 53 -16.12 10.15 -12.80
C ALA A 53 -16.25 8.97 -13.78
N VAL A 54 -17.18 8.07 -13.47
CA VAL A 54 -17.53 6.90 -14.29
C VAL A 54 -18.76 7.26 -15.12
N SER A 55 -18.64 7.22 -16.45
CA SER A 55 -19.73 7.46 -17.40
C SER A 55 -20.10 6.18 -18.12
N ASP A 56 -21.38 5.98 -18.45
CA ASP A 56 -21.81 4.81 -19.20
C ASP A 56 -21.79 5.06 -20.72
N PRO A 57 -21.27 4.13 -21.53
CA PRO A 57 -20.55 2.90 -21.13
C PRO A 57 -19.14 3.22 -20.60
N TYR A 58 -18.68 2.46 -19.59
CA TYR A 58 -17.34 2.63 -19.01
C TYR A 58 -16.40 1.49 -19.44
N GLY A 59 -15.86 1.62 -20.65
CA GLY A 59 -15.00 0.60 -21.27
C GLY A 59 -13.56 0.59 -20.74
N ALA A 60 -12.86 -0.52 -20.96
CA ALA A 60 -11.51 -0.76 -20.42
C ALA A 60 -10.48 0.31 -20.81
N ASP A 61 -10.56 0.84 -22.04
CA ASP A 61 -9.67 1.92 -22.50
C ASP A 61 -9.91 3.21 -21.73
N GLN A 62 -11.18 3.55 -21.44
CA GLN A 62 -11.53 4.71 -20.63
C GLN A 62 -11.09 4.51 -19.19
N ALA A 63 -11.30 3.33 -18.61
CA ALA A 63 -10.85 2.98 -17.28
C ALA A 63 -9.32 3.13 -17.15
N ALA A 64 -8.56 2.60 -18.12
CA ALA A 64 -7.11 2.71 -18.15
C ALA A 64 -6.65 4.17 -18.30
N ALA A 65 -7.33 4.97 -19.14
CA ALA A 65 -7.05 6.39 -19.33
C ALA A 65 -7.36 7.24 -18.07
N ASN A 66 -8.42 6.87 -17.33
CA ASN A 66 -8.73 7.44 -16.02
C ASN A 66 -7.75 7.01 -14.93
N GLY A 67 -6.94 6.00 -15.25
CA GLY A 67 -5.87 5.55 -14.40
C GLY A 67 -6.23 4.44 -13.45
N ASP A 68 -7.35 3.77 -13.68
CA ASP A 68 -7.75 2.56 -12.96
C ASP A 68 -6.73 1.44 -13.21
N ILE A 69 -6.60 0.52 -12.25
CA ILE A 69 -5.94 -0.77 -12.48
C ILE A 69 -6.98 -1.65 -13.16
N VAL A 70 -6.79 -1.92 -14.44
CA VAL A 70 -7.80 -2.59 -15.26
C VAL A 70 -7.46 -4.05 -15.41
N ASN A 71 -8.43 -4.93 -15.16
CA ASN A 71 -8.33 -6.36 -15.45
C ASN A 71 -9.43 -6.78 -16.44
N VAL A 72 -9.04 -7.15 -17.65
CA VAL A 72 -9.93 -7.75 -18.67
C VAL A 72 -9.54 -9.21 -18.84
N HIS A 73 -10.18 -10.11 -18.10
CA HIS A 73 -9.94 -11.57 -18.15
C HIS A 73 -8.45 -11.96 -18.06
N GLY A 74 -7.71 -11.27 -17.19
CA GLY A 74 -6.30 -11.50 -16.96
C GLY A 74 -5.33 -10.66 -17.78
N LYS A 75 -5.84 -9.86 -18.72
CA LYS A 75 -5.07 -8.79 -19.34
C LYS A 75 -5.11 -7.56 -18.44
N ILE A 76 -3.98 -7.26 -17.80
CA ILE A 76 -3.88 -6.20 -16.80
C ILE A 76 -3.23 -4.94 -17.40
N TYR A 77 -3.80 -3.78 -17.09
CA TYR A 77 -3.24 -2.46 -17.40
C TYR A 77 -3.00 -1.66 -16.11
N ASN A 78 -2.03 -0.74 -16.14
CA ASN A 78 -1.63 0.10 -15.01
C ASN A 78 -1.22 -0.69 -13.75
N LEU A 79 -0.63 -1.89 -13.92
CA LEU A 79 -0.23 -2.74 -12.80
C LEU A 79 0.85 -2.08 -11.91
N ASP A 80 1.65 -1.18 -12.47
CA ASP A 80 2.59 -0.34 -11.72
C ASP A 80 1.91 0.46 -10.60
N LYS A 81 0.67 0.91 -10.80
CA LYS A 81 -0.09 1.63 -9.77
C LYS A 81 -0.50 0.73 -8.61
N TRP A 82 -0.79 -0.54 -8.88
CA TRP A 82 -1.03 -1.52 -7.84
C TRP A 82 0.22 -1.75 -6.99
N LYS A 83 1.37 -1.94 -7.64
CA LYS A 83 2.66 -2.11 -6.95
C LYS A 83 2.99 -0.90 -6.08
N LEU A 84 2.84 0.31 -6.63
CA LEU A 84 3.04 1.55 -5.89
C LEU A 84 2.05 1.71 -4.73
N PHE A 85 0.81 1.25 -4.88
CA PHE A 85 -0.15 1.26 -3.77
C PHE A 85 0.29 0.37 -2.62
N LEU A 86 0.78 -0.85 -2.91
CA LEU A 86 1.32 -1.76 -1.88
C LEU A 86 2.57 -1.18 -1.21
N GLU A 87 3.51 -0.64 -1.98
CA GLU A 87 4.71 0.01 -1.44
C GLU A 87 4.35 1.20 -0.53
N ASN A 88 3.39 2.04 -0.96
CA ASN A 88 2.95 3.18 -0.17
C ASN A 88 2.19 2.75 1.09
N LEU A 89 1.40 1.68 1.02
CA LEU A 89 0.74 1.09 2.18
C LEU A 89 1.78 0.63 3.22
N ASP A 90 2.82 -0.07 2.80
CA ASP A 90 3.91 -0.55 3.67
C ASP A 90 4.69 0.61 4.31
N MET A 91 4.85 1.72 3.58
CA MET A 91 5.56 2.91 4.06
C MET A 91 4.68 3.88 4.88
N GLY A 92 3.37 3.64 5.00
CA GLY A 92 2.45 4.59 5.64
C GLY A 92 2.22 5.87 4.82
N VAL A 93 2.46 5.83 3.51
CA VAL A 93 2.29 6.96 2.59
C VAL A 93 0.88 6.92 2.01
N PRO A 94 0.11 8.02 2.09
CA PRO A 94 -1.25 8.05 1.55
C PRO A 94 -1.29 7.84 0.04
N ASN A 95 -2.22 7.00 -0.37
CA ASN A 95 -2.43 6.64 -1.76
C ASN A 95 -3.86 6.13 -1.96
N GLN A 96 -4.30 6.08 -3.21
CA GLN A 96 -5.60 5.53 -3.57
C GLN A 96 -5.52 4.85 -4.93
N VAL A 97 -6.32 3.80 -5.08
CA VAL A 97 -6.46 3.10 -6.36
C VAL A 97 -7.91 2.69 -6.58
N ARG A 98 -8.32 2.69 -7.84
CA ARG A 98 -9.54 2.02 -8.29
C ARG A 98 -9.10 0.83 -9.15
N ILE A 99 -9.52 -0.36 -8.77
CA ILE A 99 -9.40 -1.54 -9.61
C ILE A 99 -10.73 -1.70 -10.35
N THR A 100 -10.67 -1.90 -11.66
CA THR A 100 -11.83 -2.10 -12.53
C THR A 100 -11.69 -3.46 -13.20
N GLN A 101 -12.50 -4.42 -12.76
CA GLN A 101 -12.53 -5.78 -13.32
C GLN A 101 -13.75 -5.93 -14.22
N TYR A 102 -13.56 -6.53 -15.39
CA TYR A 102 -14.64 -6.75 -16.35
C TYR A 102 -15.20 -8.17 -16.23
N THR A 103 -16.53 -8.28 -16.20
CA THR A 103 -17.25 -9.57 -16.33
C THR A 103 -17.11 -10.13 -17.74
N ASP A 104 -17.50 -11.39 -17.94
CA ASP A 104 -17.41 -12.05 -19.26
C ASP A 104 -18.28 -11.37 -20.33
N GLU A 105 -19.33 -10.67 -19.90
CA GLU A 105 -20.21 -9.85 -20.73
C GLU A 105 -19.65 -8.44 -21.01
N GLY A 106 -18.61 -8.04 -20.28
CA GLY A 106 -17.93 -6.76 -20.43
C GLY A 106 -18.41 -5.67 -19.47
N ASP A 107 -19.12 -6.01 -18.40
CA ASP A 107 -19.57 -5.04 -17.40
C ASP A 107 -18.49 -4.77 -16.34
N PRO A 108 -18.27 -3.51 -15.95
CA PRO A 108 -17.24 -3.17 -14.97
C PRO A 108 -17.72 -3.36 -13.52
N ILE A 109 -16.86 -3.97 -12.71
CA ILE A 109 -16.96 -4.03 -11.24
C ILE A 109 -15.79 -3.24 -10.65
N PHE A 110 -16.09 -2.34 -9.71
CA PHE A 110 -15.11 -1.44 -9.10
C PHE A 110 -14.73 -1.84 -7.68
N TYR A 111 -13.45 -1.72 -7.38
CA TYR A 111 -12.86 -1.90 -6.06
C TYR A 111 -12.04 -0.65 -5.76
N GLU A 112 -12.58 0.24 -4.94
CA GLU A 112 -11.93 1.51 -4.58
C GLU A 112 -11.25 1.35 -3.22
N LEU A 113 -9.93 1.53 -3.20
CA LEU A 113 -9.11 1.48 -1.99
C LEU A 113 -8.50 2.85 -1.76
N VAL A 114 -8.73 3.39 -0.57
CA VAL A 114 -8.22 4.70 -0.16
C VAL A 114 -7.47 4.53 1.15
N TYR A 115 -6.18 4.88 1.13
CA TYR A 115 -5.31 4.85 2.29
C TYR A 115 -4.84 6.28 2.59
N ASP A 116 -5.17 6.77 3.78
CA ASP A 116 -4.87 8.13 4.23
C ASP A 116 -3.59 8.22 5.08
N GLY A 117 -2.83 7.13 5.18
CA GLY A 117 -1.61 7.05 5.98
C GLY A 117 -1.85 6.67 7.44
N ALA A 118 -3.10 6.35 7.80
CA ALA A 118 -3.47 5.87 9.12
C ALA A 118 -3.35 4.34 9.21
N GLU A 119 -4.17 3.70 10.05
CA GLU A 119 -4.13 2.26 10.32
C GLU A 119 -5.01 1.43 9.37
N ALA A 120 -5.90 2.06 8.61
CA ALA A 120 -6.92 1.35 7.84
C ALA A 120 -7.09 1.87 6.41
N ILE A 121 -7.53 0.98 5.53
CA ILE A 121 -7.90 1.23 4.15
C ILE A 121 -9.42 1.41 4.12
N ALA A 122 -9.89 2.57 3.66
CA ALA A 122 -11.28 2.75 3.30
C ALA A 122 -11.55 2.03 1.98
N TYR A 123 -12.41 1.03 2.03
CA TYR A 123 -12.74 0.16 0.90
C TYR A 123 -14.19 0.37 0.47
N THR A 124 -14.43 0.47 -0.84
CA THR A 124 -15.77 0.48 -1.44
C THR A 124 -15.83 -0.49 -2.61
N TYR A 125 -16.81 -1.39 -2.56
CA TYR A 125 -17.16 -2.30 -3.64
C TYR A 125 -18.32 -1.72 -4.43
N ASP A 126 -18.29 -1.78 -5.77
CA ASP A 126 -19.40 -1.34 -6.61
C ASP A 126 -19.57 -2.24 -7.83
N ASN A 127 -20.66 -3.01 -7.86
CA ASN A 127 -21.10 -3.81 -9.00
C ASN A 127 -22.41 -3.28 -9.62
N SER A 128 -22.77 -2.01 -9.41
CA SER A 128 -24.02 -1.42 -9.91
C SER A 128 -24.17 -1.43 -11.44
N ARG A 129 -23.09 -1.72 -12.16
CA ARG A 129 -23.05 -1.81 -13.62
C ARG A 129 -22.97 -3.23 -14.15
N ASP A 130 -22.88 -4.23 -13.28
CA ASP A 130 -22.99 -5.64 -13.64
C ASP A 130 -24.45 -5.99 -13.87
N GLY A 131 -24.84 -6.14 -15.14
CA GLY A 131 -26.22 -6.38 -15.54
C GLY A 131 -26.75 -7.77 -15.18
N PHE A 132 -25.86 -8.71 -14.80
CA PHE A 132 -26.21 -10.08 -14.43
C PHE A 132 -26.08 -10.34 -12.92
N GLY A 133 -25.31 -9.51 -12.22
CA GLY A 133 -25.21 -9.50 -10.77
C GLY A 133 -26.42 -8.87 -10.07
N SER A 134 -26.61 -9.22 -8.80
CA SER A 134 -27.47 -8.43 -7.91
C SER A 134 -26.71 -7.20 -7.44
N ASP A 135 -27.30 -6.01 -7.58
CA ASP A 135 -26.70 -4.77 -7.07
C ASP A 135 -26.48 -4.89 -5.54
N ALA A 136 -25.22 -4.79 -5.12
CA ALA A 136 -24.83 -4.86 -3.72
C ALA A 136 -25.09 -3.54 -2.96
N GLY A 137 -25.54 -2.48 -3.63
CA GLY A 137 -25.81 -1.18 -3.00
C GLY A 137 -24.55 -0.42 -2.63
N ARG A 138 -23.45 -0.67 -3.35
CA ARG A 138 -22.13 -0.04 -3.17
C ARG A 138 -21.63 -0.06 -1.70
N PRO A 139 -21.43 -1.24 -1.08
CA PRO A 139 -21.07 -1.31 0.33
C PRO A 139 -19.63 -0.84 0.56
N SER A 140 -19.40 -0.23 1.72
CA SER A 140 -18.09 0.26 2.16
C SER A 140 -17.71 -0.29 3.53
N THR A 141 -16.41 -0.43 3.79
CA THR A 141 -15.86 -0.88 5.07
C THR A 141 -14.44 -0.35 5.27
N LEU A 142 -13.89 -0.54 6.48
CA LEU A 142 -12.48 -0.29 6.78
C LEU A 142 -11.77 -1.64 6.92
N CYS A 143 -10.63 -1.81 6.23
CA CYS A 143 -9.81 -3.02 6.28
C CYS A 143 -8.39 -2.67 6.77
N ARG A 144 -7.68 -3.62 7.40
CA ARG A 144 -6.37 -3.37 8.04
C ARG A 144 -5.20 -4.05 7.32
N GLY A 145 -5.48 -4.81 6.27
CA GLY A 145 -4.44 -5.51 5.54
C GLY A 145 -4.88 -5.99 4.17
N ILE A 146 -3.89 -6.42 3.40
CA ILE A 146 -4.04 -7.07 2.10
C ILE A 146 -3.15 -8.30 2.11
N GLU A 147 -3.72 -9.45 1.80
CA GLU A 147 -3.00 -10.71 1.69
C GLU A 147 -3.10 -11.28 0.28
N VAL A 148 -2.07 -12.02 -0.13
CA VAL A 148 -2.11 -12.83 -1.36
C VAL A 148 -2.40 -14.27 -0.97
N GLU A 149 -3.56 -14.77 -1.37
CA GLU A 149 -3.91 -16.17 -1.26
C GLU A 149 -3.53 -16.89 -2.56
N LYS A 150 -2.65 -17.89 -2.46
CA LYS A 150 -2.17 -18.68 -3.60
C LYS A 150 -3.11 -19.87 -3.84
N ASN A 151 -3.68 -19.98 -5.04
CA ASN A 151 -4.38 -21.18 -5.48
C ASN A 151 -3.62 -21.84 -6.66
N LYS A 152 -3.34 -23.13 -6.54
CA LYS A 152 -2.57 -23.89 -7.55
C LYS A 152 -3.36 -24.13 -8.84
N GLU A 153 -4.68 -24.06 -8.79
CA GLU A 153 -5.59 -24.38 -9.90
C GLU A 153 -6.15 -23.11 -10.57
N PHE A 154 -6.43 -22.07 -9.78
CA PHE A 154 -7.09 -20.84 -10.25
C PHE A 154 -6.20 -19.59 -10.23
N GLY A 155 -4.92 -19.72 -9.84
CA GLY A 155 -3.98 -18.60 -9.70
C GLY A 155 -4.02 -17.94 -8.32
N SER A 156 -3.33 -16.81 -8.16
CA SER A 156 -3.31 -16.07 -6.89
C SER A 156 -4.36 -14.97 -6.89
N HIS A 157 -4.97 -14.69 -5.74
CA HIS A 157 -5.86 -13.54 -5.56
C HIS A 157 -5.43 -12.70 -4.38
N TYR A 158 -5.80 -11.43 -4.43
CA TYR A 158 -5.66 -10.52 -3.31
C TYR A 158 -6.94 -10.51 -2.50
N LYS A 159 -6.79 -10.44 -1.18
CA LYS A 159 -7.89 -10.39 -0.23
C LYS A 159 -7.63 -9.30 0.79
N LEU A 160 -8.61 -8.41 0.97
CA LEU A 160 -8.60 -7.46 2.08
C LEU A 160 -8.90 -8.18 3.39
N THR A 161 -8.11 -7.91 4.41
CA THR A 161 -8.19 -8.59 5.72
C THR A 161 -8.49 -7.63 6.86
N GLY A 162 -9.04 -8.18 7.94
CA GLY A 162 -9.45 -7.42 9.12
C GLY A 162 -10.51 -6.36 8.79
N CYS A 163 -11.47 -6.65 7.92
CA CYS A 163 -12.51 -5.68 7.57
C CYS A 163 -13.59 -5.58 8.66
N ASP A 164 -14.18 -4.39 8.87
CA ASP A 164 -15.25 -4.18 9.86
C ASP A 164 -16.56 -4.87 9.49
N ASN A 165 -16.84 -5.01 8.19
CA ASN A 165 -18.05 -5.59 7.66
C ASN A 165 -17.74 -6.52 6.49
N GLU A 166 -18.60 -7.51 6.29
CA GLU A 166 -18.53 -8.38 5.11
C GLU A 166 -18.88 -7.59 3.85
N THR A 167 -17.99 -7.68 2.85
CA THR A 167 -18.15 -7.10 1.51
C THR A 167 -17.46 -8.04 0.51
N SER A 168 -17.62 -7.83 -0.80
CA SER A 168 -16.76 -8.52 -1.77
C SER A 168 -15.34 -8.01 -1.58
N ASN A 169 -14.50 -8.75 -0.86
CA ASN A 169 -13.18 -8.30 -0.40
C ASN A 169 -12.02 -8.98 -1.13
N THR A 170 -12.33 -9.71 -2.20
CA THR A 170 -11.36 -10.45 -3.02
C THR A 170 -11.36 -9.91 -4.45
N PHE A 171 -10.18 -9.74 -5.02
CA PHE A 171 -9.98 -9.42 -6.44
C PHE A 171 -8.78 -10.18 -7.00
N TRP A 172 -8.83 -10.44 -8.31
CA TRP A 172 -7.91 -11.37 -8.96
C TRP A 172 -7.00 -10.61 -9.91
N PHE A 173 -5.72 -10.94 -9.85
CA PHE A 173 -4.77 -10.56 -10.89
C PHE A 173 -4.07 -11.84 -11.36
N THR A 174 -4.46 -12.34 -12.53
CA THR A 174 -3.84 -13.54 -13.09
C THR A 174 -2.43 -13.20 -13.59
N ASN A 175 -1.53 -14.17 -13.55
CA ASN A 175 -0.18 -14.06 -14.13
C ASN A 175 0.68 -12.92 -13.57
N ILE A 176 0.40 -12.46 -12.34
CA ILE A 176 1.41 -11.68 -11.61
C ILE A 176 2.43 -12.67 -11.06
N GLU A 177 3.69 -12.52 -11.49
CA GLU A 177 4.81 -13.11 -10.78
C GLU A 177 4.89 -12.48 -9.38
N VAL A 178 4.17 -13.07 -8.42
CA VAL A 178 4.25 -12.68 -7.01
C VAL A 178 5.57 -13.21 -6.49
N GLY A 179 6.63 -12.43 -6.67
CA GLY A 179 7.93 -12.60 -6.02
C GLY A 179 8.58 -13.96 -6.24
N ALA A 180 9.10 -14.20 -7.45
CA ALA A 180 10.40 -14.85 -7.54
C ALA A 180 11.45 -13.74 -7.39
N GLU A 181 12.43 -13.97 -6.53
CA GLU A 181 13.54 -13.06 -6.16
C GLU A 181 13.37 -12.25 -4.87
N LEU A 182 13.20 -12.96 -3.75
CA LEU A 182 14.03 -12.72 -2.58
C LEU A 182 14.62 -14.04 -2.09
N GLY A 183 15.88 -14.30 -2.49
CA GLY A 183 16.79 -15.22 -1.80
C GLY A 183 16.89 -16.66 -2.34
N SER A 184 17.86 -16.89 -3.23
CA SER A 184 18.78 -18.04 -3.16
C SER A 184 19.82 -17.99 -4.30
N GLN A 185 20.93 -17.28 -4.08
CA GLN A 185 22.30 -17.80 -4.16
C GLN A 185 23.30 -16.73 -3.73
#